data_AF-A0A5P8H6H2-F1
#
_entry.id   AF-A0A5P8H6H2-F1
#
_cell.length_a   1.000
_cell.length_b   1.000
_cell.length_c   1.000
_cell.angle_alpha   90.00
_cell.angle_beta   90.00
_cell.angle_gamma   90.00
#
_symmetry.space_group_name_H-M   'P 1'
#
loop_
_entity.id
_entity.type
_entity.pdbx_description
1 polymer ?
#
loop_
_entity_poly.entity_id
_entity_poly.type
_entity_poly.pdbx_seq_one_letter_code
_entity_poly.pdbx_strand_id
1 'polypeptide(L)'
;TAVLQGVAVGLSASRSKYLGRDNDSAYLRISVPLGTGTASYSGSMSNDRYVNMAGYTDTFNDGLDSYSLNAGLNSGGGLTSQRQINAYYSHRSPLANLSANIASLQKGY
;
A
#
# COMPACT_ATOMS: atom_id res chain seq x y z
N THR A 1 4.57 -16.28 -25.55
CA THR A 1 4.14 -16.84 -24.26
C THR A 1 4.64 -15.91 -23.16
N ALA A 2 3.78 -15.02 -22.65
CA ALA A 2 4.15 -14.16 -21.53
C ALA A 2 4.08 -15.00 -20.25
N VAL A 3 5.24 -15.43 -19.75
CA VAL A 3 5.35 -16.03 -18.42
C VAL A 3 5.11 -14.89 -17.44
N LEU A 4 4.04 -14.96 -16.65
CA LEU A 4 3.86 -14.12 -15.46
C LEU A 4 4.88 -14.56 -14.39
N GLN A 5 6.17 -14.32 -14.65
CA GLN A 5 7.23 -14.45 -13.67
C GLN A 5 7.15 -13.22 -12.74
N GLY A 6 7.05 -13.46 -11.43
CA GLY A 6 7.16 -12.42 -10.42
C GLY A 6 5.86 -11.93 -9.79
N VAL A 7 4.71 -12.59 -10.03
CA VAL A 7 3.52 -12.32 -9.19
C VAL A 7 3.81 -12.79 -7.77
N ALA A 8 3.79 -11.85 -6.83
CA ALA A 8 3.94 -12.14 -5.41
C ALA A 8 2.62 -11.93 -4.69
N VAL A 9 2.26 -12.90 -3.87
CA VAL A 9 1.11 -12.83 -2.97
C VAL A 9 1.63 -13.00 -1.55
N GLY A 10 1.38 -12.00 -0.71
CA GLY A 10 1.71 -12.01 0.70
C GLY A 10 0.43 -11.95 1.52
N LEU A 11 0.25 -12.91 2.42
CA LEU A 11 -0.77 -12.87 3.45
C LEU A 11 -0.08 -12.81 4.81
N SER A 12 -0.45 -11.81 5.59
CA SER A 12 0.06 -11.60 6.94
C SER A 12 -1.12 -11.43 7.89
N ALA A 13 -1.06 -12.08 9.04
CA ALA A 13 -2.01 -11.87 10.12
C ALA A 13 -1.24 -11.56 11.40
N SER A 14 -1.71 -10.61 12.18
CA SER A 14 -1.12 -10.23 13.45
C SER A 14 -2.20 -9.89 14.46
N ARG A 15 -1.96 -10.26 15.71
CA ARG A 15 -2.77 -9.87 16.86
C ARG A 15 -1.93 -8.97 17.73
N SER A 16 -2.47 -7.81 18.08
CA SER A 16 -1.82 -6.82 18.94
C SER A 16 -2.76 -6.40 20.05
N LYS A 17 -2.23 -5.96 21.19
CA LYS A 17 -3.04 -5.35 22.26
C LYS A 17 -2.84 -3.85 22.25
N TYR A 18 -3.94 -3.10 22.08
CA TYR A 18 -3.95 -1.65 22.17
C TYR A 18 -4.94 -1.21 23.25
N LEU A 19 -4.47 -0.48 24.27
CA LEU A 19 -5.29 -0.04 25.41
C LEU A 19 -6.06 -1.18 26.10
N GLY A 20 -5.46 -2.38 26.19
CA GLY A 20 -6.08 -3.55 26.82
C GLY A 20 -7.14 -4.26 25.97
N ARG A 21 -7.42 -3.78 24.75
CA ARG A 21 -8.26 -4.47 23.76
C ARG A 21 -7.41 -5.21 22.75
N ASP A 22 -7.86 -6.40 22.37
CA ASP A 22 -7.27 -7.13 21.26
C ASP A 22 -7.62 -6.41 19.95
N ASN A 23 -6.60 -6.24 19.11
CA ASN A 23 -6.69 -5.71 17.76
C ASN A 23 -6.13 -6.77 16.81
N ASP A 24 -7.05 -7.44 16.15
CA ASP A 24 -6.76 -8.46 15.15
C ASP A 24 -6.64 -7.78 13.79
N SER A 25 -5.50 -8.00 13.14
CA SER A 25 -5.19 -7.42 11.85
C SER A 25 -4.80 -8.50 10.85
N ALA A 26 -5.40 -8.42 9.67
CA ALA A 26 -5.03 -9.24 8.52
C ALA A 26 -4.66 -8.33 7.35
N TYR A 27 -3.66 -8.71 6.59
CA TYR A 27 -3.15 -7.98 5.46
C TYR A 27 -2.89 -8.96 4.31
N LEU A 28 -3.58 -8.75 3.21
CA LEU A 28 -3.34 -9.44 1.95
C LEU A 28 -2.76 -8.43 0.96
N ARG A 29 -1.67 -8.78 0.30
CA ARG A 29 -1.09 -7.99 -0.80
C ARG A 29 -0.79 -8.89 -1.97
N ILE A 30 -1.25 -8.48 -3.13
CA ILE A 30 -0.96 -9.07 -4.42
C ILE A 30 -0.17 -8.04 -5.20
N SER A 31 0.99 -8.42 -5.73
CA SER A 31 1.81 -7.55 -6.57
C SER A 31 2.23 -8.25 -7.84
N VAL A 32 2.05 -7.58 -8.97
CA VAL A 32 2.33 -8.08 -10.31
C VAL A 32 3.32 -7.11 -10.96
N PRO A 33 4.51 -7.57 -11.39
CA PRO A 33 5.41 -6.75 -12.17
C PRO A 33 4.77 -6.45 -13.53
N LEU A 34 4.72 -5.19 -13.91
CA LEU A 34 4.14 -4.71 -15.17
C LEU A 34 5.10 -3.70 -15.81
N GLY A 35 5.81 -4.12 -16.84
CA GLY A 35 6.82 -3.29 -17.49
C GLY A 35 8.04 -3.08 -16.58
N THR A 36 8.40 -1.82 -16.34
CA THR A 36 9.49 -1.42 -15.43
C THR A 36 9.07 -1.35 -13.96
N GLY A 37 7.75 -1.31 -13.70
CA GLY A 37 7.21 -1.19 -12.36
C GLY A 37 6.42 -2.41 -11.90
N THR A 38 5.69 -2.23 -10.82
CA THR A 38 4.92 -3.23 -10.10
C THR A 38 3.58 -2.65 -9.72
N ALA A 39 2.52 -3.20 -10.30
CA ALA A 39 1.16 -2.97 -9.84
C ALA A 39 0.93 -3.79 -8.58
N SER A 40 0.30 -3.23 -7.56
CA SER A 40 -0.07 -3.98 -6.36
C SER A 40 -1.46 -3.62 -5.87
N TYR A 41 -2.15 -4.61 -5.37
CA TYR A 41 -3.42 -4.46 -4.68
C TYR A 41 -3.27 -5.04 -3.28
N SER A 42 -3.72 -4.30 -2.28
CA SER A 42 -3.68 -4.74 -0.90
C SER A 42 -5.01 -4.51 -0.21
N GLY A 43 -5.43 -5.52 0.54
CA GLY A 43 -6.57 -5.46 1.43
C GLY A 43 -6.06 -5.64 2.85
N SER A 44 -6.42 -4.73 3.74
CA SER A 44 -6.17 -4.85 5.16
C SER A 44 -7.48 -4.86 5.92
N MET A 45 -7.57 -5.69 6.94
CA MET A 45 -8.64 -5.71 7.91
C MET A 45 -8.02 -5.46 9.27
N SER A 46 -8.56 -4.53 10.03
CA SER A 46 -8.19 -4.30 11.43
C SER A 46 -9.46 -4.13 12.24
N ASN A 47 -9.80 -5.12 13.05
CA ASN A 47 -11.10 -5.22 13.73
C ASN A 47 -12.27 -4.97 12.75
N ASP A 48 -13.05 -3.90 12.94
CA ASP A 48 -14.23 -3.58 12.11
C ASP A 48 -13.93 -2.70 10.90
N ARG A 49 -12.65 -2.39 10.63
CA ARG A 49 -12.21 -1.51 9.54
C ARG A 49 -11.52 -2.30 8.44
N TYR A 50 -11.88 -1.99 7.21
CA TYR A 50 -11.38 -2.59 5.99
C TYR A 50 -10.78 -1.51 5.12
N VAL A 51 -9.53 -1.69 4.69
CA VAL A 51 -8.83 -0.77 3.79
C VAL A 51 -8.43 -1.53 2.55
N ASN A 52 -8.92 -1.09 1.41
CA ASN A 52 -8.54 -1.61 0.10
C ASN A 52 -7.70 -0.55 -0.60
N MET A 53 -6.47 -0.88 -0.96
CA MET A 53 -5.52 0.03 -1.58
C MET A 53 -4.97 -0.61 -2.86
N ALA A 54 -5.18 0.04 -3.98
CA ALA A 54 -4.56 -0.30 -5.26
C ALA A 54 -3.45 0.71 -5.53
N GLY A 55 -2.33 0.26 -6.06
CA GLY A 55 -1.22 1.15 -6.35
C GLY A 55 -0.29 0.63 -7.41
N TYR A 56 0.55 1.53 -7.90
CA TYR A 56 1.61 1.22 -8.85
C TYR A 56 2.89 1.85 -8.33
N THR A 57 3.95 1.06 -8.32
CA THR A 57 5.28 1.49 -7.92
C THR A 57 6.23 1.21 -9.04
N ASP A 58 7.15 2.11 -9.30
CA ASP A 58 8.13 1.94 -10.37
C ASP A 58 9.47 2.49 -9.89
N THR A 59 10.51 1.82 -10.33
CA THR A 59 11.89 2.06 -9.91
C THR A 59 12.70 2.37 -11.14
N PHE A 60 13.39 3.50 -11.12
CA PHE A 60 14.20 3.98 -12.23
C PHE A 60 15.58 4.42 -11.73
N ASN A 61 16.46 4.84 -12.64
CA ASN A 61 17.88 5.11 -12.34
C ASN A 61 18.56 3.93 -11.63
N ASP A 62 18.49 2.73 -12.21
CA ASP A 62 19.07 1.49 -11.65
C ASP A 62 18.62 1.16 -10.21
N GLY A 63 17.41 1.63 -9.83
CA GLY A 63 16.84 1.42 -8.50
C GLY A 63 17.26 2.45 -7.46
N LEU A 64 18.00 3.49 -7.86
CA LEU A 64 18.29 4.66 -7.02
C LEU A 64 17.01 5.46 -6.76
N ASP A 65 16.13 5.55 -7.74
CA ASP A 65 14.90 6.31 -7.65
C ASP A 65 13.67 5.42 -7.68
N SER A 66 12.67 5.79 -6.89
CA SER A 66 11.39 5.08 -6.85
C SER A 66 10.24 6.03 -6.61
N TYR A 67 9.12 5.78 -7.28
CA TYR A 67 7.84 6.41 -6.95
C TYR A 67 6.78 5.36 -6.76
N SER A 68 5.90 5.58 -5.80
CA SER A 68 4.72 4.76 -5.57
C SER A 68 3.50 5.64 -5.45
N LEU A 69 2.47 5.32 -6.22
CA LEU A 69 1.17 5.93 -6.15
C LEU A 69 0.18 4.88 -5.70
N ASN A 70 -0.54 5.15 -4.63
CA ASN A 70 -1.50 4.25 -4.03
C ASN A 70 -2.80 5.01 -3.82
N ALA A 71 -3.92 4.43 -4.24
CA ALA A 71 -5.26 4.96 -4.06
C ALA A 71 -6.14 3.87 -3.49
N GLY A 72 -7.04 4.23 -2.58
CA GLY A 72 -7.80 3.26 -1.85
C GLY A 72 -9.03 3.82 -1.18
N LEU A 73 -9.74 2.91 -0.54
CA LEU A 73 -10.95 3.18 0.22
C LEU A 73 -10.76 2.55 1.60
N ASN A 74 -11.07 3.32 2.63
CA ASN A 74 -11.19 2.86 3.98
C ASN A 74 -12.67 2.86 4.36
N SER A 75 -13.20 1.72 4.77
CA SER A 75 -14.58 1.53 5.17
C SER A 75 -14.66 0.76 6.49
N GLY A 76 -15.74 0.95 7.24
CA GLY A 76 -16.01 0.17 8.46
C GLY A 76 -15.84 0.95 9.77
N GLY A 77 -16.14 0.29 10.88
CA GLY A 77 -16.21 0.90 12.21
C GLY A 77 -17.32 1.95 12.37
N GLY A 78 -18.43 1.84 11.62
CA GLY A 78 -19.56 2.76 11.68
C GLY A 78 -19.36 4.11 10.97
N LEU A 79 -18.29 4.24 10.17
CA LEU A 79 -17.94 5.46 9.43
C LEU A 79 -18.22 5.30 7.92
N THR A 80 -18.65 6.37 7.27
CA THR A 80 -18.80 6.45 5.81
C THR A 80 -17.47 6.17 5.12
N SER A 81 -17.50 5.45 4.00
CA SER A 81 -16.32 5.13 3.19
C SER A 81 -15.50 6.38 2.87
N GLN A 82 -14.22 6.35 3.22
CA GLN A 82 -13.27 7.43 3.00
C GLN A 82 -12.34 7.05 1.87
N ARG A 83 -12.13 7.96 0.92
CA ARG A 83 -11.14 7.79 -0.14
C ARG A 83 -9.78 8.23 0.39
N GLN A 84 -8.76 7.42 0.14
CA GLN A 84 -7.39 7.73 0.52
C GLN A 84 -6.52 7.68 -0.72
N ILE A 85 -5.69 8.69 -0.90
CA ILE A 85 -4.65 8.74 -1.92
C ILE A 85 -3.33 8.97 -1.21
N ASN A 86 -2.30 8.24 -1.61
CA ASN A 86 -0.95 8.34 -1.11
C ASN A 86 0.04 8.29 -2.27
N ALA A 87 0.90 9.30 -2.36
CA ALA A 87 2.03 9.34 -3.24
C ALA A 87 3.30 9.34 -2.40
N TYR A 88 4.27 8.51 -2.76
CA TYR A 88 5.56 8.46 -2.11
C TYR A 88 6.63 8.46 -3.19
N TYR A 89 7.66 9.27 -3.01
CA TYR A 89 8.83 9.33 -3.86
C TYR A 89 10.06 9.18 -2.97
N SER A 90 11.02 8.36 -3.42
CA SER A 90 12.30 8.20 -2.75
C SER A 90 13.41 8.18 -3.77
N HIS A 91 14.38 9.05 -3.54
CA HIS A 91 15.68 9.10 -4.19
C HIS A 91 16.74 8.61 -3.20
N ARG A 92 17.49 7.58 -3.58
CA ARG A 92 18.58 7.01 -2.80
C ARG A 92 19.83 7.03 -3.65
N SER A 93 20.74 7.94 -3.34
CA SER A 93 22.08 7.96 -3.95
C SER A 93 23.13 7.57 -2.92
N PRO A 94 24.34 7.15 -3.35
CA PRO A 94 25.46 6.91 -2.45
C PRO A 94 25.87 8.14 -1.62
N LEU A 95 25.46 9.34 -2.04
CA LEU A 95 25.82 10.61 -1.41
C LEU A 95 24.72 11.13 -0.47
N ALA A 96 23.46 10.99 -0.86
CA ALA A 96 22.31 11.51 -0.12
C ALA A 96 21.03 10.72 -0.41
N ASN A 97 20.19 10.57 0.62
CA ASN A 97 18.87 9.97 0.53
C ASN A 97 17.81 11.06 0.75
N LEU A 98 16.84 11.14 -0.14
CA LEU A 98 15.72 12.06 -0.06
C LEU A 98 14.42 11.28 -0.25
N SER A 99 13.41 11.57 0.56
CA SER A 99 12.07 11.00 0.40
C SER A 99 11.02 12.05 0.62
N ALA A 100 9.98 12.03 -0.21
CA ALA A 100 8.82 12.90 -0.10
C ALA A 100 7.55 12.04 -0.09
N ASN A 101 6.61 12.36 0.78
CA ASN A 101 5.34 11.67 0.87
C ASN A 101 4.18 12.66 0.89
N ILE A 102 3.13 12.36 0.15
CA ILE A 102 1.89 13.13 0.10
C ILE A 102 0.76 12.15 0.38
N ALA A 103 -0.07 12.43 1.39
CA ALA A 103 -1.24 11.63 1.70
C ALA A 103 -2.45 12.56 1.81
N SER A 104 -3.53 12.20 1.15
CA SER A 104 -4.81 12.90 1.24
C SER A 104 -5.91 11.90 1.57
N LEU A 105 -6.77 12.27 2.50
CA LEU A 105 -7.91 11.47 2.90
C LEU A 105 -9.17 12.32 2.79
N GLN A 106 -10.09 11.89 1.93
CA GLN A 106 -11.33 12.58 1.64
C GLN A 106 -12.50 11.75 2.13
N LYS A 107 -13.34 12.33 2.99
CA LYS A 107 -14.58 11.68 3.45
C LYS A 107 -15.57 11.62 2.29
N GLY A 108 -16.14 10.45 2.02
CA GLY A 108 -17.34 10.35 1.18
C GLY A 108 -18.49 11.07 1.88
N TYR A 109 -19.21 11.89 1.11
CA TYR A 109 -20.41 12.60 1.56
C TYR A 109 -21.54 11.63 1.87
#